data_AF-A0A086BNP3-F1
#
_entry.id   AF-A0A086BNP3-F1
#
_cell.length_a   1.000
_cell.length_b   1.000
_cell.length_c   1.000
_cell.angle_alpha   90.00
_cell.angle_beta   90.00
_cell.angle_gamma   90.00
#
_symmetry.space_group_name_H-M   'P 1'
#
loop_
_entity.id
_entity.type
_entity.pdbx_description
1 polymer ?
#
loop_
_entity_poly.entity_id
_entity_poly.type
_entity_poly.pdbx_seq_one_letter_code
_entity_poly.pdbx_strand_id
1 'polypeptide(L)'
;MKYVTGVQALNLGDRTDTPGDWHHSALDWDHLYMLDTDTSPFSSYGINPSCLVPEHGKLPVASHVRACLDLIEQGYYSDAQGMRDNFISNSAYDQEIMDHVWLLRDRPE
;
A
#
# COMPACT_ATOMS: atom_id res chain seq x y z
N MET A 1 -13.16 -6.63 -4.24
CA MET A 1 -13.13 -5.21 -4.70
C MET A 1 -11.72 -4.87 -5.20
N LYS A 2 -11.59 -4.30 -6.41
CA LYS A 2 -10.28 -3.85 -6.92
C LYS A 2 -9.85 -2.50 -6.37
N TYR A 3 -8.56 -2.35 -6.09
CA TYR A 3 -7.98 -1.12 -5.54
C TYR A 3 -6.54 -0.92 -6.03
N VAL A 4 -6.08 0.33 -6.10
CA VAL A 4 -4.70 0.69 -6.46
C VAL A 4 -3.79 0.48 -5.25
N THR A 5 -2.63 -0.14 -5.45
CA THR A 5 -1.67 -0.45 -4.37
C THR A 5 -0.20 -0.35 -4.83
N GLY A 6 0.73 -0.83 -4.01
CA GLY A 6 2.17 -0.82 -4.29
C GLY A 6 2.75 0.60 -4.34
N VAL A 7 3.78 0.80 -5.16
CA VAL A 7 4.52 2.08 -5.25
C VAL A 7 3.61 3.25 -5.63
N GLN A 8 2.58 3.03 -6.45
CA GLN A 8 1.59 4.07 -6.79
C GLN A 8 0.79 4.51 -5.56
N ALA A 9 0.33 3.57 -4.73
CA ALA A 9 -0.38 3.92 -3.50
C ALA A 9 0.55 4.57 -2.46
N LEU A 10 1.84 4.19 -2.41
CA LEU A 10 2.83 4.92 -1.59
C LEU A 10 2.93 6.40 -1.99
N ASN A 11 2.66 6.74 -3.25
CA ASN A 11 2.69 8.11 -3.74
C ASN A 11 1.33 8.85 -3.70
N LEU A 12 0.23 8.17 -3.36
CA LEU A 12 -1.14 8.71 -3.37
C LEU A 12 -1.87 8.68 -2.02
N GLY A 13 -1.49 7.78 -1.11
CA GLY A 13 -2.25 7.43 0.08
C GLY A 13 -2.51 8.61 1.02
N ASP A 14 -3.25 8.34 2.10
CA ASP A 14 -3.59 9.37 3.08
C ASP A 14 -2.31 9.91 3.76
N ARG A 15 -1.95 11.15 3.40
CA ARG A 15 -0.74 11.85 3.88
C ARG A 15 -0.95 12.60 5.19
N THR A 16 -2.09 12.43 5.85
CA THR A 16 -2.37 13.07 7.14
C THR A 16 -1.47 12.54 8.25
N ASP A 17 -1.22 11.22 8.26
CA ASP A 17 -0.51 10.54 9.35
C ASP A 17 0.83 9.92 8.95
N THR A 18 1.09 9.76 7.64
CA THR A 18 2.29 9.13 7.10
C THR A 18 2.76 9.87 5.84
N PRO A 19 4.06 10.13 5.65
CA PRO A 19 4.54 10.99 4.56
C PRO A 19 4.38 10.36 3.17
N GLY A 20 4.35 9.03 3.08
CA GLY A 20 4.38 8.30 1.81
C GLY A 20 5.67 8.53 1.03
N ASP A 21 5.69 8.05 -0.21
CA ASP A 21 6.73 8.31 -1.20
C ASP A 21 6.39 9.57 -2.04
N TRP A 22 7.41 10.24 -2.57
CA TRP A 22 7.31 11.59 -3.15
C TRP A 22 7.66 11.63 -4.65
N HIS A 23 7.99 10.50 -5.26
CA HIS A 23 8.36 10.36 -6.67
C HIS A 23 7.15 10.27 -7.63
N HIS A 24 6.02 10.89 -7.26
CA HIS A 24 4.74 10.80 -7.96
C HIS A 24 4.81 11.13 -9.46
N SER A 25 5.62 12.11 -9.86
CA SER A 25 5.76 12.53 -11.26
C SER A 25 6.55 11.55 -12.14
N ALA A 26 7.25 10.59 -11.53
CA ALA A 26 8.05 9.59 -12.24
C ALA A 26 7.32 8.26 -12.41
N LEU A 27 6.10 8.13 -11.90
CA LEU A 27 5.33 6.89 -11.98
C LEU A 27 4.58 6.77 -13.30
N ASP A 28 4.49 5.53 -13.77
CA ASP A 28 3.60 5.15 -14.88
C ASP A 28 2.16 5.15 -14.35
N TRP A 29 1.37 6.16 -14.73
CA TRP A 29 -0.05 6.25 -14.40
C TRP A 29 -0.92 5.56 -15.44
N ASP A 30 -0.42 5.24 -16.63
CA ASP A 30 -1.17 4.52 -17.66
C ASP A 30 -1.44 3.06 -17.25
N HIS A 31 -0.53 2.47 -16.49
CA HIS A 31 -0.63 1.10 -15.99
C HIS A 31 -0.74 1.05 -14.47
N LEU A 32 -1.98 1.09 -13.97
CA LEU A 32 -2.24 0.98 -12.54
C LEU A 32 -1.96 -0.43 -12.01
N TYR A 33 -1.17 -0.52 -10.94
CA TYR A 33 -0.99 -1.73 -10.15
C TYR A 33 -2.16 -1.91 -9.20
N MET A 34 -2.99 -2.92 -9.49
CA MET A 34 -4.22 -3.19 -8.75
C MET A 34 -4.26 -4.61 -8.19
N LEU A 35 -4.74 -4.74 -6.96
CA LEU A 35 -5.07 -6.02 -6.34
C LEU A 35 -6.58 -6.08 -6.05
N ASP A 36 -7.06 -7.27 -5.68
CA ASP A 36 -8.45 -7.49 -5.28
C ASP A 36 -8.54 -7.90 -3.81
N THR A 37 -9.36 -7.19 -3.04
CA THR A 37 -9.61 -7.47 -1.61
C THR A 37 -10.05 -8.90 -1.37
N ASP A 38 -10.70 -9.53 -2.34
CA ASP A 38 -11.27 -10.88 -2.19
C ASP A 38 -10.17 -11.96 -2.22
N THR A 39 -9.00 -11.62 -2.76
CA THR A 39 -7.82 -12.48 -2.84
C THR A 39 -6.74 -12.13 -1.81
N SER A 40 -6.90 -10.99 -1.13
CA SER A 40 -5.91 -10.50 -0.16
C SER A 40 -6.20 -11.01 1.26
N PRO A 41 -5.18 -11.41 2.04
CA PRO A 41 -5.32 -11.89 3.40
C PRO A 41 -5.71 -10.75 4.35
N PHE A 42 -5.54 -9.51 3.90
CA PHE A 42 -5.89 -8.30 4.64
C PHE A 42 -7.33 -7.84 4.31
N SER A 43 -8.05 -8.52 3.41
CA SER A 43 -9.43 -8.14 3.02
C SER A 43 -9.51 -6.64 2.65
N SER A 44 -10.47 -5.89 3.18
CA SER A 44 -10.66 -4.45 2.95
C SER A 44 -9.84 -3.54 3.88
N TYR A 45 -8.95 -4.08 4.72
CA TYR A 45 -8.17 -3.29 5.67
C TYR A 45 -7.32 -2.22 4.97
N GLY A 46 -7.35 -0.99 5.49
CA GLY A 46 -6.50 0.10 4.98
C GLY A 46 -6.84 0.57 3.57
N ILE A 47 -8.02 0.27 3.02
CA ILE A 47 -8.44 0.80 1.72
C ILE A 47 -9.22 2.10 1.90
N ASN A 48 -8.72 3.19 1.31
CA ASN A 48 -9.48 4.42 1.15
C ASN A 48 -10.38 4.29 -0.09
N PRO A 49 -11.71 4.35 0.04
CA PRO A 49 -12.63 4.08 -1.06
C PRO A 49 -12.66 5.16 -2.15
N SER A 50 -12.08 6.34 -1.91
CA SER A 50 -12.18 7.48 -2.82
C SER A 50 -10.95 8.38 -2.74
N CYS A 51 -9.87 7.95 -3.38
CA CYS A 51 -8.68 8.79 -3.62
C CYS A 51 -8.60 9.23 -5.09
N LEU A 52 -8.12 10.45 -5.33
CA LEU A 52 -7.90 10.95 -6.69
C LEU A 52 -6.62 10.33 -7.26
N VAL A 53 -6.78 9.53 -8.30
CA VAL A 53 -5.70 8.93 -9.07
C VAL A 53 -5.50 9.75 -10.34
N PRO A 54 -4.26 10.19 -10.65
CA PRO A 54 -3.95 10.91 -11.89
C PRO A 54 -4.55 10.20 -13.09
N GLU A 55 -5.21 10.94 -13.97
CA GLU A 55 -5.76 10.43 -15.25
C GLU A 55 -6.91 9.41 -15.14
N HIS A 56 -7.22 8.91 -13.95
CA HIS A 56 -8.24 7.87 -13.71
C HIS A 56 -9.41 8.30 -12.81
N GLY A 57 -9.33 9.50 -12.22
CA GLY A 57 -10.39 10.02 -11.35
C GLY A 57 -10.37 9.38 -9.96
N LYS A 58 -11.54 9.19 -9.33
CA LYS A 58 -11.61 8.67 -7.96
C LYS A 58 -11.68 7.15 -7.96
N LEU A 59 -10.71 6.51 -7.32
CA LEU A 59 -10.62 5.05 -7.18
C LEU A 59 -10.37 4.65 -5.72
N PRO A 60 -10.67 3.38 -5.34
CA PRO A 60 -10.18 2.81 -4.11
C PRO A 60 -8.64 2.67 -4.14
N VAL A 61 -7.96 3.15 -3.10
CA VAL A 61 -6.49 3.16 -3.01
C VAL A 61 -6.06 2.68 -1.62
N ALA A 62 -5.00 1.88 -1.55
CA ALA A 62 -4.39 1.44 -0.30
C ALA A 62 -3.79 2.62 0.49
N SER A 63 -3.90 2.57 1.81
CA SER A 63 -3.08 3.40 2.71
C SER A 63 -1.60 3.03 2.56
N HIS A 64 -0.68 3.86 3.06
CA HIS A 64 0.75 3.55 2.98
C HIS A 64 1.10 2.25 3.72
N VAL A 65 0.47 1.99 4.88
CA VAL A 65 0.62 0.72 5.60
C VAL A 65 0.15 -0.45 4.75
N ARG A 66 -1.06 -0.34 4.16
CA ARG A 66 -1.62 -1.41 3.33
C ARG A 66 -0.79 -1.65 2.07
N ALA A 67 -0.29 -0.59 1.44
CA ALA A 67 0.58 -0.70 0.27
C ALA A 67 1.89 -1.43 0.60
N CYS A 68 2.49 -1.15 1.76
CA CYS A 68 3.68 -1.88 2.23
C CYS A 68 3.37 -3.37 2.47
N LEU A 69 2.25 -3.67 3.12
CA LEU A 69 1.82 -5.06 3.36
C LEU A 69 1.57 -5.82 2.06
N ASP A 70 0.96 -5.18 1.06
CA ASP A 70 0.75 -5.78 -0.26
C ASP A 70 2.08 -6.02 -0.99
N LEU A 71 3.05 -5.10 -0.91
CA LEU A 71 4.40 -5.32 -1.47
C LEU A 71 5.09 -6.52 -0.81
N ILE A 72 4.98 -6.66 0.51
CA ILE A 72 5.51 -7.80 1.27
C ILE A 72 4.80 -9.11 0.85
N GLU A 73 3.47 -9.11 0.76
CA GLU A 73 2.69 -10.28 0.34
C GLU A 73 3.09 -10.76 -1.07
N GLN A 74 3.36 -9.83 -1.98
CA GLN A 74 3.70 -10.13 -3.37
C GLN A 74 5.20 -10.39 -3.58
N GLY A 75 6.02 -10.37 -2.52
CA GLY A 75 7.46 -10.63 -2.60
C GLY A 75 8.31 -9.44 -3.10
N TYR A 76 7.74 -8.24 -3.23
CA TYR A 76 8.44 -7.02 -3.63
C TYR A 76 9.18 -6.37 -2.45
N TYR A 77 10.08 -7.13 -1.82
CA TYR A 77 10.79 -6.68 -0.61
C TYR A 77 11.72 -5.49 -0.86
N SER A 78 12.27 -5.35 -2.07
CA SER A 78 13.09 -4.20 -2.43
C SER A 78 12.31 -2.89 -2.40
N ASP A 79 11.05 -2.92 -2.84
CA ASP A 79 10.18 -1.73 -2.84
C ASP A 79 9.63 -1.43 -1.44
N ALA A 80 9.42 -2.46 -0.61
CA ALA A 80 9.03 -2.31 0.79
C ALA A 80 10.21 -1.95 1.73
N GLN A 81 11.45 -2.00 1.24
CA GLN A 81 12.63 -1.80 2.06
C GLN A 81 12.67 -0.39 2.66
N GLY A 82 12.97 -0.31 3.95
CA GLY A 82 13.02 0.98 4.65
C GLY A 82 11.65 1.61 4.89
N MET A 83 10.53 0.87 4.69
CA MET A 83 9.17 1.40 4.84
C MET A 83 8.93 2.18 6.15
N ARG A 84 9.54 1.73 7.25
CA ARG A 84 9.44 2.38 8.56
C ARG A 84 9.87 3.84 8.49
N ASP A 85 11.01 4.12 7.87
CA ASP A 85 11.62 5.44 7.87
C ASP A 85 11.22 6.25 6.63
N ASN A 86 10.98 5.58 5.49
CA ASN A 86 10.75 6.24 4.21
C ASN A 86 9.27 6.55 3.92
N PHE A 87 8.33 5.69 4.35
CA PHE A 87 6.93 5.79 3.94
C PHE A 87 5.98 6.00 5.12
N ILE A 88 6.21 5.27 6.22
CA ILE A 88 5.37 5.32 7.42
C ILE A 88 5.83 6.46 8.33
N SER A 89 7.14 6.56 8.61
CA SER A 89 7.78 7.58 9.45
C SER A 89 7.07 7.81 10.80
N ASN A 90 6.38 6.78 11.32
CA ASN A 90 5.53 6.87 12.50
C ASN A 90 5.46 5.51 13.20
N SER A 91 6.01 5.44 14.42
CA SER A 91 6.06 4.18 15.20
C SER A 91 4.70 3.74 15.74
N ALA A 92 3.65 4.55 15.64
CA ALA A 92 2.30 4.16 16.05
C ALA A 92 1.77 2.95 15.28
N TYR A 93 2.25 2.75 14.05
CA TYR A 93 1.86 1.64 13.17
C TYR A 93 2.70 0.38 13.36
N ASP A 94 3.76 0.39 14.18
CA ASP A 94 4.70 -0.73 14.29
C ASP A 94 3.99 -2.04 14.69
N GLN A 95 3.15 -2.00 15.72
CA GLN A 95 2.42 -3.19 16.18
C GLN A 95 1.39 -3.66 15.14
N GLU A 96 0.63 -2.72 14.57
CA GLU A 96 -0.38 -3.02 13.56
C GLU A 96 0.22 -3.67 12.32
N ILE A 97 1.38 -3.18 11.85
CA ILE A 97 2.10 -3.77 10.74
C ILE A 97 2.52 -5.21 11.08
N MET A 98 3.11 -5.44 12.25
CA MET A 98 3.56 -6.77 12.65
C MET A 98 2.41 -7.77 12.77
N ASP A 99 1.27 -7.33 13.31
CA ASP A 99 0.06 -8.16 13.42
C ASP A 99 -0.45 -8.60 12.05
N HIS A 100 -0.42 -7.71 11.05
CA HIS A 100 -0.82 -8.04 9.68
C HIS A 100 0.22 -8.91 8.96
N VAL A 101 1.52 -8.62 9.10
CA VAL A 101 2.58 -9.49 8.54
C VAL A 101 2.45 -10.92 9.08
N TRP A 102 2.06 -11.09 10.34
CA TRP A 102 1.86 -12.41 10.94
C TRP A 102 0.74 -13.23 10.26
N LEU A 103 -0.21 -12.59 9.57
CA LEU A 103 -1.22 -13.28 8.76
C LEU A 103 -0.62 -13.99 7.54
N LEU A 104 0.60 -13.61 7.13
CA LEU A 104 1.30 -14.21 5.99
C LEU A 104 2.12 -15.46 6.35
N ARG A 105 2.29 -15.77 7.65
CA ARG A 105 3.23 -16.79 8.14
C ARG A 105 3.07 -18.21 7.55
N ASP A 106 1.85 -18.54 7.14
CA ASP A 106 1.48 -19.87 6.63
C ASP A 106 1.30 -19.86 5.09
N ARG A 107 1.60 -18.74 4.42
CA ARG A 107 1.49 -18.63 2.97
C ARG A 107 2.75 -19.18 2.29
N PRO A 108 2.59 -19.91 1.17
CA PRO A 108 3.73 -20.29 0.35
C PRO A 108 4.37 -19.06 -0.29
N GLU A 109 5.70 -19.09 -0.39
CA GLU A 109 6.53 -18.13 -1.14
C GLU A 109 6.27 -18.21 -2.65
#